data_AF-A0A0Q5AT62-F1
#
_entry.id   AF-A0A0Q5AT62-F1
#
_cell.length_a   1.000
_cell.length_b   1.000
_cell.length_c   1.000
_cell.angle_alpha   90.00
_cell.angle_beta   90.00
_cell.angle_gamma   90.00
#
_symmetry.space_group_name_H-M   'P 1'
#
loop_
_entity.id
_entity.type
_entity.pdbx_description
1 polymer ?
#
loop_
_entity_poly.entity_id
_entity_poly.type
_entity_poly.pdbx_seq_one_letter_code
_entity_poly.pdbx_strand_id
1 'polypeptide(L)'
;MSPSRRASAFALVAVAAATLAAPVATAAESQCPTGFSCVWTDKDYSSSYSGRGNANYHEYYAVGGRIFNDSISSIKNRYPGKKNWFEHIDRGGARLQIEAFEKISNLQDRHTGLWYHADWNDFISSVD
;
A
#
# COMPACT_ATOMS: atom_id res chain seq x y z
N MET A 1 41.33 24.27 60.29
CA MET A 1 40.01 23.77 60.71
C MET A 1 38.97 24.16 59.66
N SER A 2 38.06 23.24 59.37
CA SER A 2 36.87 23.29 58.50
C SER A 2 37.04 23.29 56.98
N PRO A 3 36.36 22.34 56.32
CA PRO A 3 35.43 22.65 55.26
C PRO A 3 34.00 22.27 55.66
N SER A 4 33.11 23.25 55.58
CA SER A 4 31.66 23.11 55.77
C SER A 4 31.02 22.54 54.51
N ARG A 5 30.24 21.48 54.69
CA ARG A 5 29.49 20.79 53.64
C ARG A 5 28.35 21.68 53.14
N ARG A 6 28.22 21.87 51.83
CA ARG A 6 26.99 22.37 51.21
C ARG A 6 26.40 21.28 50.32
N ALA A 7 25.16 20.93 50.65
CA ALA A 7 24.34 19.96 49.96
C ALA A 7 24.02 20.43 48.53
N SER A 8 24.13 19.52 47.57
CA SER A 8 23.61 19.71 46.22
C SER A 8 22.33 18.90 46.08
N ALA A 9 21.21 19.60 45.94
CA ALA A 9 19.92 19.01 45.61
C ALA A 9 19.96 18.50 44.16
N PHE A 10 19.64 17.22 43.96
CA PHE A 10 19.46 16.64 42.63
C PHE A 10 18.07 17.04 42.11
N ALA A 11 18.04 17.90 41.10
CA ALA A 11 16.83 18.15 40.33
C ALA A 11 16.66 17.01 39.31
N LEU A 12 15.67 16.15 39.54
CA LEU A 12 15.21 15.15 38.57
C LEU A 12 14.46 15.86 37.44
N VAL A 13 15.11 15.99 36.29
CA VAL A 13 14.46 16.40 35.05
C VAL A 13 13.75 15.18 34.46
N ALA A 14 12.44 15.12 34.58
CA ALA A 14 11.62 14.13 33.89
C ALA A 14 11.56 14.49 32.40
N VAL A 15 12.28 13.74 31.57
CA VAL A 15 12.15 13.84 30.10
C VAL A 15 10.90 13.07 29.70
N ALA A 16 9.81 13.78 29.41
CA ALA A 16 8.64 13.19 28.77
C ALA A 16 9.02 12.80 27.33
N ALA A 17 9.19 11.50 27.09
CA ALA A 17 9.38 10.98 25.74
C ALA A 17 8.04 11.07 24.99
N ALA A 18 7.85 12.15 24.24
CA ALA A 18 6.83 12.19 23.21
C ALA A 18 7.25 11.24 22.10
N THR A 19 6.63 10.07 22.03
CA THR A 19 6.78 9.16 20.89
C THR A 19 6.12 9.81 19.67
N LEU A 20 6.92 10.54 18.89
CA LEU A 20 6.55 10.96 17.54
C LEU A 20 6.40 9.69 16.70
N ALA A 21 5.18 9.15 16.63
CA ALA A 21 4.84 8.19 15.61
C ALA A 21 4.99 8.90 14.26
N ALA A 22 6.04 8.58 13.52
CA ALA A 22 6.20 9.10 12.16
C ALA A 22 4.94 8.71 11.36
N PRO A 23 4.32 9.65 10.62
CA PRO A 23 3.18 9.31 9.78
C PRO A 23 3.64 8.22 8.80
N VAL A 24 2.84 7.17 8.68
CA VAL A 24 3.01 6.20 7.58
C VAL A 24 2.98 6.99 6.28
N ALA A 25 4.07 6.90 5.50
CA ALA A 25 4.17 7.60 4.23
C ALA A 25 3.01 7.15 3.33
N THR A 26 2.10 8.08 3.03
CA THR A 26 1.05 7.90 2.02
C THR A 26 1.66 8.20 0.66
N ALA A 27 1.53 7.27 -0.27
CA ALA A 27 2.02 7.44 -1.63
C ALA A 27 0.91 8.09 -2.49
N ALA A 28 1.18 9.27 -3.02
CA ALA A 28 0.22 9.99 -3.87
C ALA A 28 0.13 9.38 -5.28
N GLU A 29 -1.01 9.56 -5.94
CA GLU A 29 -1.24 9.15 -7.34
C GLU A 29 -0.10 9.55 -8.30
N SER A 30 0.45 10.74 -8.10
CA SER A 30 1.51 11.32 -8.93
C SER A 30 2.84 10.57 -8.83
N GLN A 31 3.04 9.78 -7.77
CA GLN A 31 4.27 9.05 -7.52
C GLN A 31 4.32 7.69 -8.25
N CYS A 32 3.22 7.27 -8.87
CA CYS A 32 3.21 6.10 -9.75
C CYS A 32 4.16 6.32 -10.94
N PRO A 33 5.27 5.57 -11.06
CA PRO A 33 6.27 5.81 -12.10
C PRO A 33 5.78 5.44 -13.50
N THR A 34 6.31 6.09 -14.54
CA THR A 34 6.07 5.66 -15.93
C THR A 34 6.58 4.24 -16.13
N GLY A 35 5.82 3.39 -16.84
CA GLY A 35 6.18 1.99 -17.11
C GLY A 35 5.70 1.01 -16.04
N PHE A 36 5.12 1.49 -14.93
CA PHE A 36 4.65 0.69 -13.81
C PHE A 36 3.13 0.58 -13.82
N SER A 37 2.59 -0.49 -13.24
CA SER A 37 1.16 -0.59 -12.96
C SER A 37 0.96 -0.59 -11.46
N CYS A 38 0.17 0.36 -11.01
CA CYS A 38 0.25 0.90 -9.68
C CYS A 38 -1.00 0.59 -8.87
N VAL A 39 -0.86 0.20 -7.60
CA VAL A 39 -1.99 -0.16 -6.72
C VAL A 39 -1.93 0.55 -5.40
N TRP A 40 -3.09 0.86 -4.83
CA TRP A 40 -3.22 1.46 -3.50
C TRP A 40 -4.23 0.70 -2.66
N THR A 41 -4.01 0.69 -1.34
CA THR A 41 -4.91 0.01 -0.40
C THR A 41 -6.16 0.79 -0.04
N ASP A 42 -6.25 2.05 -0.47
CA ASP A 42 -7.43 2.88 -0.33
C ASP A 42 -7.87 3.37 -1.71
N LYS A 43 -9.12 3.81 -1.80
CA LYS A 43 -9.63 4.52 -2.98
C LYS A 43 -8.91 5.85 -3.19
N ASP A 44 -9.10 6.42 -4.37
CA ASP A 44 -8.56 7.71 -4.79
C ASP A 44 -7.03 7.82 -4.69
N TYR A 45 -6.32 6.68 -4.84
CA TYR A 45 -4.86 6.60 -4.88
C TYR A 45 -4.19 7.15 -3.61
N SER A 46 -4.82 6.90 -2.46
CA SER A 46 -4.31 7.26 -1.15
C SER A 46 -3.70 6.04 -0.46
N SER A 47 -2.88 6.24 0.57
CA SER A 47 -2.24 5.20 1.39
C SER A 47 -1.02 4.50 0.78
N SER A 48 -0.79 3.24 1.15
CA SER A 48 0.38 2.46 0.73
C SER A 48 0.22 1.99 -0.71
N TYR A 49 1.35 1.93 -1.41
CA TYR A 49 1.40 1.72 -2.86
C TYR A 49 2.41 0.64 -3.27
N SER A 50 2.09 -0.15 -4.30
CA SER A 50 3.05 -0.99 -5.03
C SER A 50 2.94 -0.79 -6.54
N GLY A 51 4.09 -0.77 -7.23
CA GLY A 51 4.17 -0.46 -8.66
C GLY A 51 4.38 -1.64 -9.60
N ARG A 52 4.48 -2.87 -9.10
CA ARG A 52 4.91 -3.96 -9.96
C ARG A 52 3.83 -4.33 -10.97
N GLY A 53 4.21 -4.23 -12.23
CA GLY A 53 3.43 -4.76 -13.33
C GLY A 53 3.31 -6.28 -13.32
N ASN A 54 4.18 -7.03 -12.64
CA ASN A 54 4.15 -8.50 -12.51
C ASN A 54 4.44 -8.87 -11.06
N ALA A 55 3.47 -9.49 -10.39
CA ALA A 55 3.58 -9.88 -8.99
C ALA A 55 2.60 -11.00 -8.62
N ASN A 56 3.01 -11.85 -7.67
CA ASN A 56 2.16 -12.75 -6.93
C ASN A 56 2.15 -12.27 -5.46
N TYR A 57 0.97 -12.04 -4.88
CA TYR A 57 0.88 -11.43 -3.54
C TYR A 57 0.97 -12.43 -2.38
N HIS A 58 1.57 -13.61 -2.57
CA HIS A 58 1.99 -14.48 -1.45
C HIS A 58 3.41 -14.13 -0.93
N GLU A 59 4.17 -13.32 -1.67
CA GLU A 59 5.56 -13.01 -1.34
C GLU A 59 5.67 -11.77 -0.44
N TYR A 60 6.39 -11.88 0.68
CA TYR A 60 6.80 -10.75 1.53
C TYR A 60 7.59 -9.66 0.74
N TYR A 61 8.05 -10.01 -0.47
CA TYR A 61 8.93 -9.22 -1.33
C TYR A 61 8.22 -8.52 -2.51
N ALA A 62 6.88 -8.49 -2.57
CA ALA A 62 6.11 -7.82 -3.63
C ALA A 62 6.19 -6.25 -3.63
N VAL A 63 7.31 -5.70 -3.15
CA VAL A 63 7.74 -4.29 -3.07
C VAL A 63 7.32 -3.57 -1.79
N GLY A 64 8.30 -2.95 -1.12
CA GLY A 64 8.10 -2.16 0.09
C GLY A 64 7.87 -2.96 1.38
N GLY A 65 7.97 -4.29 1.33
CA GLY A 65 7.72 -5.17 2.49
C GLY A 65 6.23 -5.31 2.85
N ARG A 66 5.33 -4.98 1.91
CA ARG A 66 3.88 -5.14 2.08
C ARG A 66 3.33 -6.18 1.12
N ILE A 67 2.43 -7.02 1.64
CA ILE A 67 1.58 -7.93 0.90
C ILE A 67 0.27 -7.18 0.62
N PHE A 68 -0.15 -7.12 -0.66
CA PHE A 68 -1.35 -6.40 -1.11
C PHE A 68 -2.51 -7.36 -1.46
N ASN A 69 -2.39 -8.61 -1.04
CA ASN A 69 -3.41 -9.64 -1.27
C ASN A 69 -4.73 -9.21 -0.66
N ASP A 70 -5.78 -9.16 -1.48
CA ASP A 70 -7.15 -8.83 -1.04
C ASP A 70 -7.22 -7.51 -0.26
N SER A 71 -6.42 -6.52 -0.68
CA SER A 71 -6.36 -5.22 -0.01
C SER A 71 -6.20 -4.06 -0.97
N ILE A 72 -6.47 -4.25 -2.27
CA ILE A 72 -6.29 -3.23 -3.31
C ILE A 72 -7.64 -2.60 -3.61
N SER A 73 -7.70 -1.27 -3.55
CA SER A 73 -8.94 -0.50 -3.75
C SER A 73 -8.86 0.51 -4.90
N SER A 74 -7.66 0.86 -5.37
CA SER A 74 -7.49 1.68 -6.58
C SER A 74 -6.24 1.32 -7.38
N ILE A 75 -6.31 1.51 -8.70
CA ILE A 75 -5.28 1.09 -9.66
C ILE A 75 -5.00 2.18 -10.69
N LYS A 76 -3.73 2.34 -11.08
CA LYS A 76 -3.31 3.20 -12.19
C LYS A 76 -2.29 2.48 -13.05
N ASN A 77 -2.61 2.18 -14.29
CA ASN A 77 -1.70 1.50 -15.19
C ASN A 77 -0.89 2.52 -16.01
N ARG A 78 0.37 2.76 -15.66
CA ARG A 78 1.30 3.56 -16.48
C ARG A 78 2.23 2.71 -17.34
N TYR A 79 2.04 1.39 -17.37
CA TYR A 79 2.68 0.52 -18.33
C TYR A 79 2.09 0.79 -19.72
N PRO A 80 2.91 0.88 -20.79
CA PRO A 80 2.44 1.21 -22.14
C PRO A 80 1.56 0.12 -22.78
N GLY A 81 1.37 -1.02 -22.12
CA GLY A 81 0.47 -2.08 -22.54
C GLY A 81 -0.63 -2.35 -21.52
N LYS A 82 -1.38 -3.43 -21.79
CA LYS A 82 -2.43 -3.91 -20.90
C LYS A 82 -1.84 -4.71 -19.75
N LYS A 83 -2.57 -4.75 -18.64
CA LYS A 83 -2.27 -5.62 -17.50
C LYS A 83 -3.49 -6.43 -17.11
N ASN A 84 -3.28 -7.70 -16.82
CA ASN A 84 -4.31 -8.59 -16.30
C ASN A 84 -4.08 -8.80 -14.80
N TRP A 85 -5.11 -8.52 -14.02
CA TRP A 85 -5.17 -8.70 -12.58
C TRP A 85 -6.10 -9.86 -12.27
N PHE A 86 -5.73 -10.63 -11.26
CA PHE A 86 -6.36 -11.92 -11.02
C PHE A 86 -6.81 -12.03 -9.57
N GLU A 87 -7.97 -12.66 -9.41
CA GLU A 87 -8.56 -12.98 -8.11
C GLU A 87 -7.66 -13.86 -7.27
N HIS A 88 -7.06 -14.90 -7.88
CA HIS A 88 -6.19 -15.81 -7.17
C HIS A 88 -4.72 -15.49 -7.43
N ILE A 89 -3.90 -16.01 -6.52
CA ILE A 89 -2.47 -16.14 -6.75
C ILE A 89 -2.19 -16.97 -8.01
N ASP A 90 -0.97 -16.84 -8.53
CA ASP A 90 -0.50 -17.61 -9.69
C ASP A 90 -1.38 -17.42 -10.93
N ARG A 91 -2.00 -16.23 -11.04
CA ARG A 91 -2.83 -15.79 -12.17
C ARG A 91 -4.07 -16.67 -12.41
N GLY A 92 -4.66 -17.17 -11.32
CA GLY A 92 -5.90 -17.96 -11.36
C GLY A 92 -7.18 -17.15 -11.10
N GLY A 93 -8.33 -17.80 -11.27
CA GLY A 93 -9.63 -17.23 -10.92
C GLY A 93 -10.14 -16.22 -11.96
N ALA A 94 -10.99 -15.30 -11.51
CA ALA A 94 -11.48 -14.22 -12.35
C ALA A 94 -10.35 -13.28 -12.80
N ARG A 95 -10.60 -12.54 -13.89
CA ARG A 95 -9.62 -11.64 -14.51
C ARG A 95 -10.19 -10.24 -14.74
N LEU A 96 -9.49 -9.22 -14.26
CA LEU A 96 -9.69 -7.81 -14.58
C LEU A 96 -8.59 -7.35 -15.53
N GLN A 97 -8.98 -6.83 -16.69
CA GLN A 97 -8.04 -6.25 -17.64
C GLN A 97 -8.03 -4.72 -17.49
N ILE A 98 -6.85 -4.15 -17.36
CA ILE A 98 -6.63 -2.70 -17.27
C ILE A 98 -5.85 -2.25 -18.49
N GLU A 99 -6.41 -1.30 -19.23
CA GLU A 99 -5.81 -0.77 -20.45
C GLU A 99 -4.60 0.12 -20.15
N ALA A 100 -3.79 0.38 -21.17
CA ALA A 100 -2.67 1.31 -21.04
C ALA A 100 -3.17 2.70 -20.63
N PHE A 101 -2.54 3.30 -19.61
CA PHE A 101 -2.89 4.62 -19.05
C PHE A 101 -4.27 4.71 -18.39
N GLU A 102 -4.99 3.59 -18.25
CA GLU A 102 -6.24 3.54 -17.50
C GLU A 102 -5.99 3.75 -16.00
N LYS A 103 -6.98 4.37 -15.35
CA LYS A 103 -7.02 4.56 -13.91
C LYS A 103 -8.40 4.18 -13.37
N ILE A 104 -8.41 3.54 -12.22
CA ILE A 104 -9.59 3.13 -11.48
C ILE A 104 -9.43 3.67 -10.07
N SER A 105 -10.15 4.74 -9.75
CA SER A 105 -10.07 5.39 -8.44
C SER A 105 -10.80 4.62 -7.34
N ASN A 106 -11.76 3.78 -7.70
CA ASN A 106 -12.49 2.95 -6.76
C ASN A 106 -12.86 1.61 -7.42
N LEU A 107 -12.33 0.50 -6.89
CA LEU A 107 -12.60 -0.83 -7.43
C LEU A 107 -13.99 -1.36 -7.09
N GLN A 108 -14.69 -0.75 -6.14
CA GLN A 108 -16.10 -1.08 -5.87
C GLN A 108 -17.01 -0.76 -7.06
N ASP A 109 -16.58 0.16 -7.95
CA ASP A 109 -17.32 0.52 -9.16
C ASP A 109 -17.08 -0.47 -10.32
N ARG A 110 -16.27 -1.52 -10.09
CA ARG A 110 -15.90 -2.51 -11.10
C ARG A 110 -16.44 -3.87 -10.71
N HIS A 111 -17.54 -4.25 -11.34
CA HIS A 111 -18.15 -5.55 -11.10
C HIS A 111 -17.31 -6.72 -11.64
N THR A 112 -17.28 -7.81 -10.88
CA THR A 112 -16.61 -9.08 -11.26
C THR A 112 -17.53 -9.99 -12.09
N GLY A 113 -18.86 -9.86 -11.91
CA GLY A 113 -19.86 -10.80 -12.41
C GLY A 113 -19.94 -12.12 -11.61
N LEU A 114 -19.24 -12.22 -10.48
CA LEU A 114 -19.26 -13.40 -9.61
C LEU A 114 -20.36 -13.30 -8.56
N TRP A 115 -20.98 -14.42 -8.23
CA TRP A 115 -22.04 -14.47 -7.23
C TRP A 115 -21.53 -14.31 -5.79
N TYR A 116 -20.24 -14.58 -5.56
CA TYR A 116 -19.63 -14.60 -4.23
C TYR A 116 -18.75 -13.37 -3.92
N HIS A 117 -18.52 -12.50 -4.91
CA HIS A 117 -17.78 -11.26 -4.72
C HIS A 117 -18.24 -10.25 -5.76
N ALA A 118 -18.90 -9.16 -5.37
CA ALA A 118 -19.65 -8.31 -6.31
C ALA A 118 -18.77 -7.40 -7.18
N ASP A 119 -17.58 -7.05 -6.70
CA ASP A 119 -16.69 -6.08 -7.30
C ASP A 119 -15.20 -6.44 -7.08
N TRP A 120 -14.29 -5.65 -7.61
CA TRP A 120 -12.86 -5.95 -7.59
C TRP A 120 -12.11 -5.38 -6.38
N ASN A 121 -12.81 -4.68 -5.47
CA ASN A 121 -12.19 -4.11 -4.28
C ASN A 121 -11.75 -5.23 -3.35
N ASP A 122 -10.49 -5.18 -2.88
CA ASP A 122 -9.97 -6.14 -1.91
C ASP A 122 -10.11 -7.60 -2.37
N PHE A 123 -9.98 -7.83 -3.68
CA PHE A 123 -10.20 -9.15 -4.30
C PHE A 123 -9.03 -9.64 -5.15
N ILE A 124 -7.97 -8.85 -5.25
CA ILE A 124 -6.86 -9.08 -6.18
C ILE A 124 -5.70 -9.76 -5.46
N SER A 125 -5.19 -10.83 -6.06
CA SER A 125 -4.09 -11.64 -5.51
C SER A 125 -2.88 -11.81 -6.44
N SER A 126 -2.96 -11.46 -7.74
CA SER A 126 -1.79 -11.43 -8.64
C SER A 126 -1.96 -10.56 -9.90
N VAL A 127 -0.86 -10.27 -10.61
CA VAL A 127 -0.79 -9.49 -11.85
C VAL A 127 0.32 -9.99 -12.79
N ASP A 128 0.11 -9.89 -14.12
CA ASP A 128 0.96 -10.49 -15.16
C ASP A 128 2.21 -9.74 -15.63
#